data_AF-L1MYM6-F1
#
_entry.id   AF-L1MYM6-F1
#
_cell.length_a   1.000
_cell.length_b   1.000
_cell.length_c   1.000
_cell.angle_alpha   90.00
_cell.angle_beta   90.00
_cell.angle_gamma   90.00
#
_symmetry.space_group_name_H-M   'P 1'
#
loop_
_entity.id
_entity.type
_entity.pdbx_description
1 polymer ?
#
loop_
_entity_poly.entity_id
_entity_poly.type
_entity_poly.pdbx_seq_one_letter_code
_entity_poly.pdbx_strand_id
1 'polypeptide(L)'
;MIKFKDLMTDDRQLIQSYTLWGERQNCDLSFANLISWKYLYNTQFAIVNDYLVFRFHYNRHLAYMMPVAKPQPQEDGTFKVQPCDECSIEVIKAIRDDSIAMGHPFLMMGVCNYMRDLIEQRFPDTFDIKPNRDFADYIYTREKLVNLSGKKLQSKRNHINKFKSLYPNYEYRALTPDLIPQCLALEKQWRKVSKDDTDETNLDEGLSEELRSMTRAFNRWDRLGLVGGTIWVDNKLVAFTFGCPINQTTFDVCVEKADVNYEGAFTIINQEFVKHLPEKYFYINREEDMGDEGLRRAKESYKPDILLEKNTVMEKYPLADFEDQDRIKKETRELWKLVFNDSEKFMELYFNRVYQPKYNITCQINRHVVAALQTLPYTLLYHGSEVKTAYISGVSTHPDFRQQGVADNLMQQAHFDLFYKEVVFATLIPAEKWLYEWYGRCGYAEQIICTPPPTGIEKMNFETFDKLQRTKSCVLLHDRESFDIIQEDIRLAGADYHPATQPVQAMIRVVNVKRALELYLKHHPETNTVLRVEDDHDIPMNNAYYILKSGRVKKTDEPDANVLRLRIEALADFIFKDEGADMNLMLNE
;
A
#
# COMPACT_ATOMS: atom_id res chain seq x y z
N MET A 1 -3.54 -20.66 5.13
CA MET A 1 -3.51 -19.21 4.86
C MET A 1 -4.89 -18.64 5.02
N ILE A 2 -4.97 -17.43 5.57
CA ILE A 2 -6.22 -16.71 5.73
C ILE A 2 -6.62 -16.13 4.37
N LYS A 3 -7.88 -16.31 3.98
CA LYS A 3 -8.39 -15.75 2.72
C LYS A 3 -8.77 -14.29 2.93
N PHE A 4 -7.83 -13.39 2.70
CA PHE A 4 -8.05 -11.96 2.73
C PHE A 4 -8.74 -11.47 1.46
N LYS A 5 -9.63 -10.49 1.65
CA LYS A 5 -10.30 -9.74 0.58
C LYS A 5 -9.86 -8.28 0.68
N ASP A 6 -9.66 -7.65 -0.47
CA ASP A 6 -9.52 -6.20 -0.56
C ASP A 6 -10.70 -5.47 0.09
N LEU A 7 -10.38 -4.49 0.95
CA LEU A 7 -11.41 -3.70 1.59
C LEU A 7 -12.04 -2.71 0.60
N MET A 8 -13.36 -2.76 0.44
CA MET A 8 -14.11 -1.88 -0.46
C MET A 8 -15.17 -1.09 0.31
N THR A 9 -15.64 0.00 -0.29
CA THR A 9 -16.73 0.81 0.29
C THR A 9 -18.03 0.02 0.49
N ASP A 10 -18.26 -1.04 -0.29
CA ASP A 10 -19.45 -1.89 -0.17
C ASP A 10 -19.39 -2.81 1.04
N ASP A 11 -18.21 -2.99 1.64
CA ASP A 11 -18.04 -3.78 2.86
C ASP A 11 -18.46 -3.00 4.13
N ARG A 12 -18.91 -1.74 4.01
CA ARG A 12 -19.25 -0.87 5.14
C ARG A 12 -20.13 -1.55 6.17
N GLN A 13 -21.23 -2.18 5.73
CA GLN A 13 -22.18 -2.80 6.64
C GLN A 13 -21.55 -3.96 7.42
N LEU A 14 -20.73 -4.77 6.76
CA LEU A 14 -20.02 -5.89 7.40
C LEU A 14 -18.98 -5.39 8.38
N ILE A 15 -18.14 -4.43 8.00
CA ILE A 15 -17.13 -3.88 8.91
C ILE A 15 -17.80 -3.24 10.14
N GLN A 16 -18.83 -2.43 9.91
CA GLN A 16 -19.56 -1.75 10.98
C GLN A 16 -20.39 -2.70 11.87
N SER A 17 -20.75 -3.90 11.41
CA SER A 17 -21.36 -4.89 12.30
C SER A 17 -20.41 -5.39 13.38
N TYR A 18 -19.09 -5.26 13.18
CA TYR A 18 -18.06 -5.55 14.18
C TYR A 18 -17.68 -4.32 14.98
N THR A 19 -17.41 -3.20 14.31
CA THR A 19 -16.83 -2.01 14.98
C THR A 19 -17.86 -1.21 15.76
N LEU A 20 -19.12 -1.13 15.31
CA LEU A 20 -20.08 -0.21 15.93
C LEU A 20 -20.48 -0.60 17.36
N TRP A 21 -20.51 -1.90 17.66
CA TRP A 21 -21.00 -2.43 18.94
C TRP A 21 -19.87 -2.96 19.85
N GLY A 22 -18.62 -2.68 19.50
CA GLY A 22 -17.46 -2.92 20.36
C GLY A 22 -17.13 -1.71 21.24
N GLU A 23 -16.32 -1.94 22.27
CA GLU A 23 -15.82 -0.90 23.18
C GLU A 23 -14.55 -0.20 22.62
N ARG A 24 -14.04 -0.65 21.46
CA ARG A 24 -12.85 -0.05 20.83
C ARG A 24 -13.15 1.37 20.37
N GLN A 25 -12.22 2.28 20.68
CA GLN A 25 -12.35 3.70 20.38
C GLN A 25 -11.22 4.24 19.49
N ASN A 26 -10.37 3.39 18.91
CA ASN A 26 -9.27 3.84 18.07
C ASN A 26 -9.78 4.36 16.71
N CYS A 27 -9.19 5.45 16.24
CA CYS A 27 -9.56 6.06 14.95
C CYS A 27 -9.27 5.14 13.77
N ASP A 28 -8.36 4.16 13.88
CA ASP A 28 -8.04 3.22 12.80
C ASP A 28 -9.23 2.30 12.44
N LEU A 29 -10.21 2.15 13.34
CA LEU A 29 -11.45 1.39 13.09
C LEU A 29 -12.58 2.23 12.48
N SER A 30 -12.37 3.54 12.34
CA SER A 30 -13.25 4.43 11.57
C SER A 30 -13.30 3.93 10.13
N PHE A 31 -14.51 3.66 9.61
CA PHE A 31 -14.65 3.17 8.23
C PHE A 31 -14.14 4.17 7.19
N ALA A 32 -14.19 5.47 7.53
CA ALA A 32 -13.59 6.51 6.70
C ALA A 32 -12.08 6.31 6.58
N ASN A 33 -11.37 6.14 7.70
CA ASN A 33 -9.93 5.94 7.72
C ASN A 33 -9.50 4.64 7.04
N LEU A 34 -10.19 3.53 7.31
CA LEU A 34 -9.91 2.25 6.68
C LEU A 34 -9.91 2.34 5.14
N ILE A 35 -10.82 3.13 4.55
CA ILE A 35 -10.93 3.29 3.10
C ILE A 35 -10.04 4.42 2.56
N SER A 36 -9.98 5.57 3.24
CA SER A 36 -9.24 6.74 2.79
C SER A 36 -7.74 6.46 2.74
N TRP A 37 -7.22 5.69 3.70
CA TRP A 37 -5.80 5.29 3.79
C TRP A 37 -5.47 3.99 3.07
N LYS A 38 -6.45 3.27 2.49
CA LYS A 38 -6.20 2.02 1.73
C LYS A 38 -5.14 2.19 0.64
N TYR A 39 -5.01 3.38 0.04
CA TYR A 39 -4.00 3.58 -1.00
C TYR A 39 -2.57 3.43 -0.47
N LEU A 40 -2.33 3.75 0.81
CA LEU A 40 -1.01 3.75 1.43
C LEU A 40 -0.72 2.38 1.99
N TYR A 41 -1.70 1.81 2.68
CA TYR A 41 -1.53 0.58 3.43
C TYR A 41 -2.00 -0.68 2.70
N ASN A 42 -2.65 -0.55 1.54
CA ASN A 42 -3.28 -1.66 0.81
C ASN A 42 -4.16 -2.55 1.69
N THR A 43 -5.02 -1.93 2.51
CA THR A 43 -5.81 -2.62 3.54
C THR A 43 -6.72 -3.71 2.96
N GLN A 44 -6.61 -4.90 3.53
CA GLN A 44 -7.43 -6.07 3.28
C GLN A 44 -8.07 -6.53 4.59
N PHE A 45 -9.12 -7.34 4.51
CA PHE A 45 -9.77 -7.92 5.68
C PHE A 45 -10.19 -9.38 5.47
N ALA A 46 -10.39 -10.10 6.58
CA ALA A 46 -10.93 -11.45 6.62
C ALA A 46 -11.75 -11.65 7.90
N ILE A 47 -12.64 -12.64 7.89
CA ILE A 47 -13.28 -13.13 9.11
C ILE A 47 -12.64 -14.46 9.51
N VAL A 48 -12.07 -14.53 10.71
CA VAL A 48 -11.39 -15.71 11.25
C VAL A 48 -11.98 -16.04 12.62
N ASN A 49 -12.64 -17.18 12.76
CA ASN A 49 -13.28 -17.62 14.02
C ASN A 49 -14.20 -16.57 14.67
N ASP A 50 -15.02 -15.88 13.86
CA ASP A 50 -15.85 -14.73 14.27
C ASP A 50 -15.07 -13.48 14.71
N TYR A 51 -13.84 -13.31 14.26
CA TYR A 51 -13.08 -12.06 14.43
C TYR A 51 -12.86 -11.40 13.07
N LEU A 52 -13.09 -10.09 13.01
CA LEU A 52 -12.68 -9.26 11.91
C LEU A 52 -11.18 -8.96 12.04
N VAL A 53 -10.42 -9.41 11.05
CA VAL A 53 -8.97 -9.23 10.97
C VAL A 53 -8.67 -8.31 9.81
N PHE A 54 -7.82 -7.31 10.04
CA PHE A 54 -7.26 -6.48 8.97
C PHE A 54 -5.79 -6.81 8.76
N ARG A 55 -5.38 -6.83 7.48
CA ARG A 55 -4.00 -6.97 7.03
C ARG A 55 -3.65 -5.80 6.12
N PHE A 56 -2.46 -5.24 6.29
CA PHE A 56 -2.02 -4.05 5.58
C PHE A 56 -0.50 -3.95 5.57
N HIS A 57 0.07 -3.02 4.80
CA HIS A 57 1.51 -2.77 4.75
C HIS A 57 1.84 -1.45 5.43
N TYR A 58 2.65 -1.49 6.49
CA TYR A 58 3.15 -0.31 7.18
C TYR A 58 4.67 -0.23 7.01
N ASN A 59 5.18 0.86 6.44
CA ASN A 59 6.60 1.01 6.11
C ASN A 59 7.20 -0.21 5.36
N ARG A 60 6.47 -0.72 4.36
CA ARG A 60 6.82 -1.91 3.54
C ARG A 60 6.71 -3.25 4.27
N HIS A 61 6.31 -3.25 5.54
CA HIS A 61 6.20 -4.44 6.35
C HIS A 61 4.75 -4.90 6.44
N LEU A 62 4.50 -6.20 6.25
CA LEU A 62 3.17 -6.77 6.43
C LEU A 62 2.75 -6.71 7.91
N ALA A 63 1.65 -6.02 8.16
CA ALA A 63 1.11 -5.76 9.48
C ALA A 63 -0.34 -6.20 9.58
N TYR A 64 -0.77 -6.47 10.80
CA TYR A 64 -2.15 -6.81 11.13
C TYR A 64 -2.67 -5.84 12.18
N MET A 65 -3.96 -5.52 12.13
CA MET A 65 -4.59 -4.84 13.26
C MET A 65 -4.99 -5.88 14.30
N MET A 66 -4.96 -5.50 15.58
CA MET A 66 -5.55 -6.29 16.65
C MET A 66 -6.97 -6.76 16.25
N PRO A 67 -7.26 -8.08 16.22
CA PRO A 67 -8.54 -8.58 15.77
C PRO A 67 -9.72 -7.99 16.53
N VAL A 68 -10.81 -7.72 15.82
CA VAL A 68 -12.05 -7.18 16.38
C VAL A 68 -13.06 -8.31 16.51
N ALA A 69 -13.43 -8.64 17.73
CA ALA A 69 -14.40 -9.69 18.02
C ALA A 69 -15.80 -9.32 17.53
N LYS A 70 -16.56 -10.33 17.09
CA LYS A 70 -17.97 -10.16 16.73
C LYS A 70 -18.83 -9.85 17.97
N PRO A 71 -19.56 -8.73 17.97
CA PRO A 71 -20.53 -8.44 19.01
C PRO A 71 -21.63 -9.49 19.08
N GLN A 72 -22.05 -9.87 20.28
CA GLN A 72 -23.12 -10.82 20.55
C GLN A 72 -24.42 -10.10 20.95
N PRO A 73 -25.59 -10.61 20.51
CA PRO A 73 -26.87 -10.01 20.88
C PRO A 73 -27.09 -10.09 22.40
N GLN A 74 -27.74 -9.07 22.95
CA GLN A 74 -28.15 -8.96 24.34
C GLN A 74 -29.67 -9.13 24.47
N GLU A 75 -30.16 -9.39 25.69
CA GLU A 75 -31.59 -9.56 25.95
C GLU A 75 -32.44 -8.32 25.61
N ASP A 76 -31.83 -7.13 25.69
CA ASP A 76 -32.47 -5.84 25.38
C ASP A 76 -32.47 -5.49 23.88
N GLY A 77 -31.99 -6.40 23.01
CA GLY A 77 -31.89 -6.21 21.57
C GLY A 77 -30.67 -5.42 21.11
N THR A 78 -29.78 -5.01 22.02
CA THR A 78 -28.48 -4.42 21.68
C THR A 78 -27.44 -5.51 21.38
N PHE A 79 -26.24 -5.11 20.96
CA PHE A 79 -25.11 -6.01 20.77
C PHE A 79 -23.93 -5.54 21.63
N LYS A 80 -23.14 -6.49 22.13
CA LYS A 80 -21.93 -6.20 22.91
C LYS A 80 -20.85 -7.28 22.72
N VAL A 81 -19.59 -6.87 22.76
CA VAL A 81 -18.44 -7.78 22.84
C VAL A 81 -18.21 -8.16 24.31
N GLN A 82 -18.06 -9.45 24.62
CA GLN A 82 -17.67 -9.86 25.97
C GLN A 82 -16.19 -9.50 26.19
N PRO A 83 -15.78 -8.92 27.33
CA PRO A 83 -14.40 -8.51 27.55
C PRO A 83 -13.36 -9.63 27.35
N CYS A 84 -13.70 -10.88 27.69
CA CYS A 84 -12.82 -12.04 27.48
C CYS A 84 -12.63 -12.40 26.00
N ASP A 85 -13.56 -12.01 25.13
CA ASP A 85 -13.52 -12.29 23.71
C ASP A 85 -12.76 -11.19 22.94
N GLU A 86 -12.38 -10.08 23.58
CA GLU A 86 -11.69 -8.99 22.87
C GLU A 86 -10.30 -9.39 22.35
N CYS A 87 -9.71 -10.46 22.88
CA CYS A 87 -8.39 -10.95 22.53
C CYS A 87 -8.35 -12.47 22.36
N SER A 88 -8.53 -12.94 21.12
CA SER A 88 -8.39 -14.35 20.78
C SER A 88 -6.94 -14.73 20.47
N ILE A 89 -6.37 -15.56 21.33
CA ILE A 89 -5.03 -16.14 21.15
C ILE A 89 -4.97 -17.03 19.90
N GLU A 90 -6.04 -17.75 19.59
CA GLU A 90 -6.09 -18.61 18.40
C GLU A 90 -6.06 -17.80 17.11
N VAL A 91 -6.77 -16.66 17.08
CA VAL A 91 -6.73 -15.76 15.93
C VAL A 91 -5.36 -15.09 15.83
N ILE A 92 -4.75 -14.68 16.95
CA ILE A 92 -3.37 -14.15 16.96
C ILE A 92 -2.38 -15.17 16.38
N LYS A 93 -2.49 -16.46 16.77
CA LYS A 93 -1.68 -17.54 16.16
C LYS A 93 -1.92 -17.63 14.65
N ALA A 94 -3.17 -17.62 14.21
CA ALA A 94 -3.52 -17.74 12.80
C ALA A 94 -2.95 -16.59 11.94
N ILE A 95 -3.02 -15.34 12.42
CA ILE A 95 -2.46 -14.19 11.68
C ILE A 95 -0.93 -14.15 11.72
N ARG A 96 -0.31 -14.67 12.80
CA ARG A 96 1.13 -14.86 12.87
C ARG A 96 1.61 -15.91 11.86
N ASP A 97 0.92 -17.05 11.80
CA ASP A 97 1.22 -18.10 10.81
C ASP A 97 1.00 -17.59 9.37
N ASP A 98 -0.01 -16.75 9.14
CA ASP A 98 -0.20 -16.05 7.86
C ASP A 98 0.98 -15.12 7.54
N SER A 99 1.47 -14.31 8.49
CA SER A 99 2.63 -13.44 8.28
C SER A 99 3.89 -14.22 7.90
N ILE A 100 4.17 -15.33 8.58
CA ILE A 100 5.31 -16.20 8.30
C ILE A 100 5.14 -16.88 6.94
N ALA A 101 3.92 -17.34 6.63
CA ALA A 101 3.60 -17.91 5.33
C ALA A 101 3.87 -16.94 4.18
N MET A 102 3.76 -15.63 4.46
CA MET A 102 4.01 -14.52 3.56
C MET A 102 5.47 -14.04 3.57
N GLY A 103 6.38 -14.69 4.31
CA GLY A 103 7.79 -14.30 4.37
C GLY A 103 8.05 -13.01 5.16
N HIS A 104 7.16 -12.62 6.07
CA HIS A 104 7.32 -11.43 6.91
C HIS A 104 7.35 -11.78 8.41
N PRO A 105 8.29 -11.21 9.20
CA PRO A 105 8.18 -11.22 10.66
C PRO A 105 6.80 -10.69 11.10
N PHE A 106 6.19 -11.30 12.11
CA PHE A 106 4.87 -10.86 12.57
C PHE A 106 4.91 -9.46 13.18
N LEU A 107 3.97 -8.62 12.73
CA LEU A 107 3.73 -7.27 13.23
C LEU A 107 2.22 -7.07 13.44
N MET A 108 1.82 -6.73 14.66
CA MET A 108 0.43 -6.39 15.00
C MET A 108 0.35 -5.03 15.67
N MET A 109 -0.60 -4.20 15.24
CA MET A 109 -0.78 -2.81 15.67
C MET A 109 -2.17 -2.59 16.28
N GLY A 110 -2.34 -1.49 17.02
CA GLY A 110 -3.64 -1.14 17.64
C GLY A 110 -3.96 -1.96 18.89
N VAL A 111 -2.94 -2.50 19.57
CA VAL A 111 -3.14 -3.35 20.76
C VAL A 111 -3.29 -2.47 22.01
N CYS A 112 -4.44 -2.50 22.67
CA CYS A 112 -4.65 -1.72 23.89
C CYS A 112 -3.82 -2.28 25.06
N ASN A 113 -3.42 -1.40 25.99
CA ASN A 113 -2.53 -1.76 27.11
C ASN A 113 -2.98 -2.98 27.91
N TYR A 114 -4.27 -3.13 28.19
CA TYR A 114 -4.80 -4.25 28.98
C TYR A 114 -4.66 -5.63 28.30
N MET A 115 -4.39 -5.67 26.99
CA MET A 115 -4.21 -6.92 26.24
C MET A 115 -2.78 -7.44 26.29
N ARG A 116 -1.82 -6.59 26.67
CA ARG A 116 -0.40 -6.90 26.72
C ARG A 116 -0.12 -8.13 27.57
N ASP A 117 -0.64 -8.15 28.80
CA ASP A 117 -0.36 -9.22 29.77
C ASP A 117 -0.92 -10.57 29.29
N LEU A 118 -2.09 -10.55 28.65
CA LEU A 118 -2.71 -11.74 28.08
C LEU A 118 -1.89 -12.32 26.91
N ILE A 119 -1.33 -11.45 26.06
CA ILE A 119 -0.46 -11.87 24.95
C ILE A 119 0.84 -12.46 25.50
N GLU A 120 1.52 -11.78 26.43
CA GLU A 120 2.79 -12.26 27.01
C GLU A 120 2.61 -13.59 27.76
N GLN A 121 1.52 -13.76 28.51
CA GLN A 121 1.23 -15.01 29.23
C GLN A 121 1.09 -16.21 28.28
N ARG A 122 0.62 -15.97 27.05
CA ARG A 122 0.28 -17.01 26.07
C ARG A 122 1.37 -17.24 25.03
N PHE A 123 2.25 -16.27 24.85
CA PHE A 123 3.41 -16.29 23.96
C PHE A 123 4.66 -15.82 24.72
N PRO A 124 5.10 -16.55 25.75
CA PRO A 124 6.21 -16.12 26.57
C PRO A 124 7.48 -15.96 25.73
N ASP A 125 8.21 -14.87 25.94
CA ASP A 125 9.48 -14.57 25.26
C ASP A 125 9.42 -14.54 23.72
N THR A 126 8.23 -14.34 23.15
CA THR A 126 8.02 -14.37 21.69
C THR A 126 8.02 -12.97 21.07
N PHE A 127 7.44 -11.97 21.74
CA PHE A 127 7.21 -10.65 21.17
C PHE A 127 7.91 -9.52 21.94
N ASP A 128 8.24 -8.45 21.22
CA ASP A 128 8.49 -7.13 21.79
C ASP A 128 7.19 -6.31 21.71
N ILE A 129 6.66 -5.91 22.87
CA ILE A 129 5.40 -5.16 22.98
C ILE A 129 5.66 -3.78 23.57
N LYS A 130 5.45 -2.74 22.77
CA LYS A 130 5.75 -1.36 23.15
C LYS A 130 4.61 -0.40 22.78
N PRO A 131 4.25 0.55 23.65
CA PRO A 131 3.35 1.63 23.29
C PRO A 131 4.06 2.58 22.32
N ASN A 132 3.30 3.20 21.42
CA ASN A 132 3.81 4.30 20.60
C ASN A 132 3.02 5.58 20.90
N ARG A 133 3.70 6.55 21.53
CA ARG A 133 3.09 7.82 21.95
C ARG A 133 2.64 8.66 20.75
N ASP A 134 3.32 8.56 19.63
CA ASP A 134 3.04 9.36 18.44
C ASP A 134 1.73 8.93 17.76
N PHE A 135 1.28 7.70 18.01
CA PHE A 135 0.02 7.12 17.53
C PHE A 135 -1.06 7.01 18.62
N ALA A 136 -0.90 7.71 19.75
CA ALA A 136 -1.92 7.72 20.78
C ALA A 136 -3.07 8.65 20.39
N ASP A 137 -4.32 8.16 20.49
CA ASP A 137 -5.49 8.97 20.14
C ASP A 137 -5.90 9.89 21.28
N TYR A 138 -6.34 11.09 20.90
CA TYR A 138 -6.87 12.08 21.83
C TYR A 138 -8.40 12.03 21.84
N ILE A 139 -8.96 11.54 22.94
CA ILE A 139 -10.40 11.38 23.09
C ILE A 139 -10.92 12.35 24.15
N TYR A 140 -12.02 13.04 23.81
CA TYR A 140 -12.66 14.05 24.64
C TYR A 140 -14.13 13.68 24.85
N THR A 141 -14.70 14.06 25.99
CA THR A 141 -16.16 14.07 26.12
C THR A 141 -16.75 15.16 25.25
N ARG A 142 -17.89 14.85 24.62
CA ARG A 142 -18.69 15.80 23.83
C ARG A 142 -18.99 17.06 24.64
N GLU A 143 -19.43 16.90 25.88
CA GLU A 143 -19.74 18.01 26.79
C GLU A 143 -18.56 18.98 26.92
N LYS A 144 -17.33 18.45 27.08
CA LYS A 144 -16.13 19.27 27.20
C LYS A 144 -15.87 20.10 25.94
N LEU A 145 -16.02 19.52 24.74
CA LEU A 145 -15.80 20.26 23.49
C LEU A 145 -16.92 21.25 23.18
N VAL A 146 -18.15 20.97 23.59
CA VAL A 146 -19.30 21.88 23.40
C VAL A 146 -19.24 23.06 24.37
N ASN A 147 -19.07 22.79 25.67
CA ASN A 147 -19.17 23.82 26.71
C ASN A 147 -17.82 24.50 26.97
N LEU A 148 -16.72 23.80 26.72
CA LEU A 148 -15.35 24.22 27.03
C LEU A 148 -15.26 24.73 28.46
N SER A 149 -15.90 24.06 29.42
CA SER A 149 -16.06 24.55 30.79
C SER A 149 -14.77 24.42 31.61
N GLY A 150 -14.69 25.17 32.72
CA GLY A 150 -13.57 25.12 33.67
C GLY A 150 -12.39 26.05 33.36
N LYS A 151 -11.51 26.24 34.36
CA LYS A 151 -10.40 27.21 34.30
C LYS A 151 -9.37 26.86 33.21
N LYS A 152 -9.09 25.57 33.01
CA LYS A 152 -8.06 25.09 32.06
C LYS A 152 -8.41 25.35 30.59
N LEU A 153 -9.69 25.55 30.26
CA LEU A 153 -10.18 25.80 28.90
C LEU A 153 -10.59 27.27 28.65
N GLN A 154 -10.26 28.19 29.57
CA GLN A 154 -10.59 29.62 29.44
C GLN A 154 -10.02 30.22 28.15
N SER A 155 -8.81 29.83 27.74
CA SER A 155 -8.20 30.31 26.49
C SER A 155 -9.03 29.95 25.26
N LYS A 156 -9.60 28.73 25.21
CA LYS A 156 -10.48 28.30 24.10
C LYS A 156 -11.77 29.12 24.06
N ARG A 157 -12.38 29.38 25.21
CA ARG A 157 -13.55 30.29 25.29
C ARG A 157 -13.21 31.70 24.82
N ASN A 158 -12.01 32.20 25.16
CA ASN A 158 -11.56 33.52 24.69
C ASN A 158 -11.41 33.56 23.16
N HIS A 159 -10.84 32.51 22.54
CA HIS A 159 -10.76 32.42 21.08
C HIS A 159 -12.14 32.41 20.41
N ILE A 160 -13.11 31.67 20.97
CA ILE A 160 -14.49 31.66 20.47
C ILE A 160 -15.14 33.03 20.60
N ASN A 161 -15.06 33.66 21.77
CA ASN A 161 -15.65 34.97 21.99
C ASN A 161 -15.04 36.02 21.06
N LYS A 162 -13.72 35.94 20.83
CA LYS A 162 -13.03 36.82 19.90
C LYS A 162 -13.45 36.56 18.45
N PHE A 163 -13.54 35.30 18.02
CA PHE A 163 -14.06 34.97 16.68
C PHE A 163 -15.47 35.52 16.48
N LYS A 164 -16.38 35.29 17.43
CA LYS A 164 -17.77 35.80 17.37
C LYS A 164 -17.84 37.32 17.39
N SER A 165 -16.92 37.98 18.10
CA SER A 165 -16.83 39.44 18.10
C SER A 165 -16.31 40.02 16.79
N LEU A 166 -15.34 39.35 16.15
CA LEU A 166 -14.76 39.80 14.88
C LEU A 166 -15.69 39.50 13.69
N TYR A 167 -16.42 38.37 13.78
CA TYR A 167 -17.25 37.85 12.70
C TYR A 167 -18.67 37.57 13.21
N PRO A 168 -19.44 38.59 13.61
CA PRO A 168 -20.76 38.40 14.24
C PRO A 168 -21.79 37.71 13.34
N ASN A 169 -21.60 37.79 12.01
CA ASN A 169 -22.47 37.18 11.01
C ASN A 169 -21.89 35.88 10.44
N TYR A 170 -20.98 35.21 11.16
CA TYR A 170 -20.49 33.91 10.70
C TYR A 170 -21.63 32.90 10.62
N GLU A 171 -21.53 31.96 9.68
CA GLU A 171 -22.51 30.91 9.50
C GLU A 171 -21.85 29.54 9.62
N TYR A 172 -22.46 28.65 10.40
CA TYR A 172 -22.19 27.23 10.31
C TYR A 172 -23.11 26.61 9.25
N ARG A 173 -22.56 25.84 8.33
CA ARG A 173 -23.34 25.07 7.34
C ARG A 173 -22.86 23.62 7.36
N ALA A 174 -23.79 22.67 7.25
CA ALA A 174 -23.43 21.26 7.06
C ALA A 174 -22.59 21.11 5.78
N LEU A 175 -21.55 20.28 5.83
CA LEU A 175 -20.76 19.99 4.64
C LEU A 175 -21.55 18.99 3.78
N THR A 176 -21.96 19.45 2.61
CA THR A 176 -22.64 18.63 1.59
C THR A 176 -21.71 18.42 0.37
N PRO A 177 -21.94 17.38 -0.45
CA PRO A 177 -21.06 17.07 -1.58
C PRO A 177 -20.82 18.23 -2.56
N ASP A 178 -21.79 19.13 -2.75
CA ASP A 178 -21.66 20.31 -3.62
C ASP A 178 -20.65 21.36 -3.09
N LEU A 179 -20.31 21.32 -1.80
CA LEU A 179 -19.30 22.19 -1.17
C LEU A 179 -17.87 21.64 -1.24
N ILE A 180 -17.71 20.36 -1.61
CA ILE A 180 -16.39 19.70 -1.71
C ILE A 180 -15.40 20.47 -2.61
N PRO A 181 -15.78 20.96 -3.81
CA PRO A 181 -14.86 21.74 -4.65
C PRO A 181 -14.32 22.98 -3.94
N GLN A 182 -15.13 23.64 -3.10
CA GLN A 182 -14.69 24.82 -2.34
C GLN A 182 -13.75 24.44 -1.19
N CYS A 183 -13.99 23.29 -0.54
CA CYS A 183 -13.07 22.75 0.49
C CYS A 183 -11.69 22.43 -0.11
N LEU A 184 -11.67 21.79 -1.28
CA LEU A 184 -10.43 21.49 -2.02
C LEU A 184 -9.71 22.78 -2.47
N ALA A 185 -10.45 23.79 -2.91
CA ALA A 185 -9.89 25.08 -3.29
C ALA A 185 -9.25 25.81 -2.08
N LEU A 186 -9.90 25.76 -0.92
CA LEU A 186 -9.40 26.35 0.32
C LEU A 186 -8.11 25.64 0.79
N GLU A 187 -8.10 24.31 0.80
CA GLU A 187 -6.90 23.51 1.10
C GLU A 187 -5.73 23.85 0.15
N LYS A 188 -6.03 24.05 -1.14
CA LYS A 188 -5.03 24.43 -2.15
C LYS A 188 -4.46 25.83 -1.91
N GLN A 189 -5.27 26.78 -1.42
CA GLN A 189 -4.79 28.11 -1.07
C GLN A 189 -3.82 28.06 0.10
N TRP A 190 -4.10 27.27 1.13
CA TRP A 190 -3.24 27.21 2.32
C TRP A 190 -1.90 26.55 2.06
N ARG A 191 -1.87 25.48 1.26
CA ARG A 191 -0.61 24.83 0.86
C ARG A 191 0.35 25.78 0.14
N LYS A 192 -0.18 26.82 -0.53
CA LYS A 192 0.65 27.87 -1.15
C LYS A 192 1.19 28.86 -0.13
N VAL A 193 0.39 29.24 0.87
CA VAL A 193 0.76 30.24 1.90
C VAL A 193 1.72 29.67 2.94
N SER A 194 1.64 28.38 3.26
CA SER A 194 2.56 27.73 4.20
C SER A 194 3.99 27.53 3.66
N LYS A 195 4.27 27.94 2.41
CA LYS A 195 5.49 27.64 1.65
C LYS A 195 6.18 28.89 1.07
N ASP A 196 6.13 30.02 1.75
CA ASP A 196 7.09 31.10 1.44
C ASP A 196 8.50 30.65 1.88
N ASP A 197 9.35 30.29 0.90
CA ASP A 197 10.66 30.93 0.59
C ASP A 197 11.88 30.04 0.24
N THR A 198 11.83 28.71 0.14
CA THR A 198 12.95 27.93 -0.44
C THR A 198 12.52 26.63 -1.12
N ASP A 199 12.71 26.54 -2.44
CA ASP A 199 12.59 25.36 -3.32
C ASP A 199 11.27 25.15 -4.10
N GLU A 200 11.11 25.91 -5.20
CA GLU A 200 10.33 25.51 -6.39
C GLU A 200 10.83 24.19 -7.06
N THR A 201 11.90 23.58 -6.53
CA THR A 201 12.48 22.34 -7.06
C THR A 201 11.77 21.07 -6.56
N ASN A 202 10.90 21.15 -5.55
CA ASN A 202 10.08 20.02 -5.09
C ASN A 202 8.76 19.89 -5.87
N LEU A 203 8.87 19.44 -7.13
CA LEU A 203 7.74 19.12 -8.03
C LEU A 203 6.78 18.02 -7.49
N ASP A 204 7.06 17.40 -6.33
CA ASP A 204 6.21 16.44 -5.60
C ASP A 204 5.11 17.11 -4.73
N GLU A 205 4.90 18.42 -4.88
CA GLU A 205 3.91 19.28 -4.18
C GLU A 205 2.45 18.78 -4.12
N GLY A 206 2.07 17.76 -4.90
CA GLY A 206 0.74 17.16 -4.92
C GLY A 206 0.52 15.99 -3.94
N LEU A 207 1.51 15.64 -3.11
CA LEU A 207 1.59 14.38 -2.35
C LEU A 207 1.66 14.55 -0.83
N SER A 208 0.84 15.40 -0.18
CA SER A 208 0.60 15.12 1.25
C SER A 208 -0.30 13.89 1.35
N GLU A 209 0.11 12.91 2.14
CA GLU A 209 -0.68 11.70 2.38
C GLU A 209 -2.09 12.06 2.89
N GLU A 210 -2.17 13.13 3.67
CA GLU A 210 -3.41 13.75 4.15
C GLU A 210 -4.31 14.23 3.00
N LEU A 211 -3.78 14.95 2.00
CA LEU A 211 -4.58 15.42 0.86
C LEU A 211 -5.17 14.24 0.08
N ARG A 212 -4.37 13.20 -0.14
CA ARG A 212 -4.80 12.01 -0.85
C ARG A 212 -5.90 11.29 -0.07
N SER A 213 -5.73 11.12 1.24
CA SER A 213 -6.74 10.56 2.14
C SER A 213 -8.04 11.39 2.08
N MET A 214 -7.94 12.72 2.23
CA MET A 214 -9.06 13.65 2.20
C MET A 214 -9.83 13.62 0.88
N THR A 215 -9.12 13.71 -0.26
CA THR A 215 -9.75 13.70 -1.59
C THR A 215 -10.46 12.37 -1.86
N ARG A 216 -9.87 11.25 -1.40
CA ARG A 216 -10.51 9.93 -1.50
C ARG A 216 -11.74 9.81 -0.63
N ALA A 217 -11.73 10.42 0.55
CA ALA A 217 -12.89 10.47 1.45
C ALA A 217 -14.02 11.28 0.82
N PHE A 218 -13.72 12.49 0.32
CA PHE A 218 -14.66 13.35 -0.39
C PHE A 218 -15.30 12.68 -1.61
N ASN A 219 -14.51 12.02 -2.47
CA ASN A 219 -15.04 11.30 -3.64
C ASN A 219 -15.97 10.12 -3.28
N ARG A 220 -16.01 9.72 -2.01
CA ARG A 220 -16.81 8.60 -1.50
C ARG A 220 -17.74 9.01 -0.37
N TRP A 221 -18.07 10.30 -0.28
CA TRP A 221 -18.81 10.91 0.84
C TRP A 221 -19.96 10.05 1.37
N ASP A 222 -20.94 9.74 0.51
CA ASP A 222 -22.14 8.97 0.88
C ASP A 222 -21.82 7.50 1.18
N ARG A 223 -20.90 6.90 0.40
CA ARG A 223 -20.49 5.50 0.56
C ARG A 223 -19.74 5.27 1.87
N LEU A 224 -19.01 6.26 2.35
CA LEU A 224 -18.33 6.23 3.65
C LEU A 224 -19.26 6.63 4.81
N GLY A 225 -20.36 7.33 4.52
CA GLY A 225 -21.27 7.84 5.55
C GLY A 225 -20.65 9.00 6.32
N LEU A 226 -19.89 9.85 5.63
CA LEU A 226 -19.24 11.00 6.24
C LEU A 226 -20.27 12.04 6.67
N VAL A 227 -19.97 12.70 7.78
CA VAL A 227 -20.69 13.88 8.26
C VAL A 227 -19.66 14.99 8.46
N GLY A 228 -19.99 16.21 8.05
CA GLY A 228 -19.08 17.34 8.16
C GLY A 228 -19.79 18.67 8.38
N GLY A 229 -18.97 19.67 8.65
CA GLY A 229 -19.39 21.04 8.90
C GLY A 229 -18.44 22.05 8.29
N THR A 230 -18.94 23.25 8.07
CA THR A 230 -18.19 24.37 7.47
C THR A 230 -18.49 25.66 8.21
N ILE A 231 -17.52 26.57 8.25
CA ILE A 231 -17.69 27.95 8.75
C ILE A 231 -17.50 28.93 7.61
N TRP A 232 -18.42 29.88 7.55
CA TRP A 232 -18.46 30.93 6.53
C TRP A 232 -18.39 32.30 7.18
N VAL A 233 -17.62 33.20 6.58
CA VAL A 233 -17.55 34.62 6.95
C VAL A 233 -17.67 35.41 5.66
N ASP A 234 -18.64 36.33 5.58
CA ASP A 234 -18.90 37.15 4.37
C ASP A 234 -19.03 36.32 3.08
N ASN A 235 -19.77 35.20 3.16
CA ASN A 235 -19.93 34.21 2.08
C ASN A 235 -18.64 33.55 1.58
N LYS A 236 -17.53 33.68 2.31
CA LYS A 236 -16.30 32.94 2.07
C LYS A 236 -16.19 31.76 3.03
N LEU A 237 -15.90 30.57 2.51
CA LEU A 237 -15.55 29.40 3.31
C LEU A 237 -14.20 29.65 4.01
N VAL A 238 -14.17 29.57 5.33
CA VAL A 238 -12.95 29.83 6.13
C VAL A 238 -12.51 28.62 6.95
N ALA A 239 -13.38 27.65 7.19
CA ALA A 239 -13.01 26.40 7.84
C ALA A 239 -13.95 25.26 7.44
N PHE A 240 -13.46 24.03 7.46
CA PHE A 240 -14.26 22.82 7.32
C PHE A 240 -13.72 21.67 8.17
N THR A 241 -14.59 20.71 8.46
CA THR A 241 -14.24 19.47 9.15
C THR A 241 -15.19 18.35 8.72
N PHE A 242 -14.73 17.11 8.81
CA PHE A 242 -15.58 15.94 8.65
C PHE A 242 -15.03 14.73 9.40
N GLY A 243 -15.88 13.73 9.57
CA GLY A 243 -15.47 12.42 10.04
C GLY A 243 -16.62 11.43 10.03
N CYS A 244 -16.49 10.34 10.77
CA CYS A 244 -17.53 9.32 10.88
C CYS A 244 -17.49 8.55 12.20
N PRO A 245 -18.51 7.71 12.50
CA PRO A 245 -18.53 6.94 13.74
C PRO A 245 -17.45 5.85 13.79
N ILE A 246 -16.76 5.72 14.92
CA ILE A 246 -15.94 4.54 15.26
C ILE A 246 -16.84 3.47 15.85
N ASN A 247 -17.64 3.86 16.86
CA ASN A 247 -18.62 2.98 17.51
C ASN A 247 -19.94 3.72 17.86
N GLN A 248 -20.86 3.08 18.57
CA GLN A 248 -22.16 3.69 18.92
C GLN A 248 -22.04 4.98 19.74
N THR A 249 -20.96 5.13 20.51
CA THR A 249 -20.77 6.24 21.47
C THR A 249 -19.59 7.14 21.13
N THR A 250 -18.77 6.79 20.14
CA THR A 250 -17.53 7.48 19.78
C THR A 250 -17.56 7.92 18.32
N PHE A 251 -17.42 9.23 18.09
CA PHE A 251 -17.30 9.81 16.76
C PHE A 251 -15.87 10.25 16.49
N ASP A 252 -15.37 9.94 15.30
CA ASP A 252 -14.04 10.33 14.82
C ASP A 252 -14.09 11.64 14.05
N VAL A 253 -13.15 12.55 14.33
CA VAL A 253 -12.96 13.79 13.57
C VAL A 253 -11.69 13.64 12.74
N CYS A 254 -11.83 13.11 11.52
CA CYS A 254 -10.69 12.71 10.68
C CYS A 254 -9.92 13.91 10.08
N VAL A 255 -10.63 14.99 9.77
CA VAL A 255 -10.03 16.18 9.15
C VAL A 255 -10.61 17.44 9.79
N GLU A 256 -9.74 18.38 10.18
CA GLU A 256 -10.13 19.71 10.63
C GLU A 256 -9.18 20.75 10.01
N LYS A 257 -9.75 21.71 9.30
CA LYS A 257 -9.04 22.59 8.37
C LYS A 257 -9.59 24.00 8.52
N ALA A 258 -8.74 25.00 8.75
CA ALA A 258 -9.18 26.40 8.90
C ALA A 258 -8.12 27.42 8.42
N ASP A 259 -8.61 28.59 7.96
CA ASP A 259 -7.79 29.69 7.47
C ASP A 259 -7.19 30.42 8.67
N VAL A 260 -5.86 30.38 8.77
CA VAL A 260 -5.10 30.96 9.90
C VAL A 260 -5.23 32.47 10.01
N ASN A 261 -5.68 33.15 8.95
CA ASN A 261 -5.96 34.59 8.99
C ASN A 261 -7.23 34.92 9.80
N TYR A 262 -8.09 33.92 10.03
CA TYR A 262 -9.31 34.08 10.82
C TYR A 262 -9.06 33.61 12.25
N GLU A 263 -8.71 34.56 13.12
CA GLU A 263 -8.38 34.25 14.50
C GLU A 263 -9.54 33.53 15.24
N GLY A 264 -9.27 32.30 15.69
CA GLY A 264 -10.26 31.45 16.36
C GLY A 264 -10.99 30.47 15.45
N ALA A 265 -10.72 30.46 14.14
CA ALA A 265 -11.41 29.61 13.16
C ALA A 265 -11.33 28.10 13.49
N PHE A 266 -10.16 27.57 13.88
CA PHE A 266 -10.03 26.19 14.35
C PHE A 266 -10.86 25.89 15.61
N THR A 267 -10.97 26.85 16.53
CA THR A 267 -11.69 26.63 17.79
C THR A 267 -13.21 26.68 17.57
N ILE A 268 -13.68 27.57 16.69
CA ILE A 268 -15.11 27.68 16.40
C ILE A 268 -15.62 26.52 15.55
N ILE A 269 -14.89 26.07 14.51
CA ILE A 269 -15.32 24.89 13.72
C ILE A 269 -15.37 23.64 14.59
N ASN A 270 -14.40 23.46 15.49
CA ASN A 270 -14.38 22.35 16.42
C ASN A 270 -15.63 22.32 17.31
N GLN A 271 -15.97 23.44 17.94
CA GLN A 271 -17.13 23.53 18.82
C GLN A 271 -18.44 23.39 18.04
N GLU A 272 -18.60 24.11 16.94
CA GLU A 272 -19.85 24.10 16.16
C GLU A 272 -20.10 22.72 15.56
N PHE A 273 -19.09 22.05 15.02
CA PHE A 273 -19.27 20.71 14.48
C PHE A 273 -19.73 19.73 15.55
N VAL A 274 -19.09 19.70 16.72
CA VAL A 274 -19.47 18.80 17.81
C VAL A 274 -20.89 19.09 18.30
N LYS A 275 -21.33 20.36 18.39
CA LYS A 275 -22.72 20.71 18.75
C LYS A 275 -23.75 20.11 17.78
N HIS A 276 -23.43 20.05 16.49
CA HIS A 276 -24.34 19.56 15.46
C HIS A 276 -24.28 18.05 15.23
N LEU A 277 -23.31 17.34 15.82
CA LEU A 277 -23.30 15.87 15.83
C LEU A 277 -24.45 15.31 16.69
N PRO A 278 -24.95 14.09 16.40
CA PRO A 278 -25.91 13.40 17.28
C PRO A 278 -25.42 13.25 18.72
N GLU A 279 -26.32 13.46 19.69
CA GLU A 279 -25.98 13.44 21.13
C GLU A 279 -25.51 12.07 21.64
N LYS A 280 -25.85 10.98 20.95
CA LYS A 280 -25.40 9.62 21.29
C LYS A 280 -23.88 9.46 21.30
N TYR A 281 -23.16 10.32 20.57
CA TYR A 281 -21.70 10.33 20.56
C TYR A 281 -21.19 11.06 21.78
N PHE A 282 -21.05 10.32 22.88
CA PHE A 282 -20.51 10.81 24.14
C PHE A 282 -19.02 11.16 24.04
N TYR A 283 -18.25 10.38 23.27
CA TYR A 283 -16.83 10.59 23.04
C TYR A 283 -16.57 11.12 21.62
N ILE A 284 -15.63 12.06 21.52
CA ILE A 284 -15.08 12.56 20.28
C ILE A 284 -13.61 12.17 20.24
N ASN A 285 -13.25 11.26 19.32
CA ASN A 285 -11.86 10.96 19.00
C ASN A 285 -11.38 11.99 17.95
N ARG A 286 -10.24 12.62 18.21
CA ARG A 286 -9.60 13.58 17.28
C ARG A 286 -8.26 13.07 16.78
N GLU A 287 -8.07 11.76 16.68
CA GLU A 287 -6.90 11.04 16.16
C GLU A 287 -5.58 11.36 16.89
N GLU A 288 -4.44 11.01 16.30
CA GLU A 288 -3.11 11.12 16.90
C GLU A 288 -2.29 12.35 16.48
N ASP A 289 -1.20 12.65 17.19
CA ASP A 289 -0.34 13.80 16.86
C ASP A 289 0.79 13.49 15.86
N MET A 290 1.00 12.22 15.52
CA MET A 290 2.00 11.75 14.56
C MET A 290 3.43 12.22 14.90
N GLY A 291 3.70 12.55 16.17
CA GLY A 291 4.99 13.08 16.61
C GLY A 291 5.19 14.59 16.35
N ASP A 292 4.20 15.28 15.76
CA ASP A 292 4.28 16.73 15.57
C ASP A 292 4.04 17.47 16.89
N GLU A 293 5.06 18.16 17.38
CA GLU A 293 5.03 18.88 18.66
C GLU A 293 4.00 20.03 18.68
N GLY A 294 3.72 20.66 17.54
CA GLY A 294 2.70 21.70 17.43
C GLY A 294 1.30 21.12 17.58
N LEU A 295 1.01 20.03 16.86
CA LEU A 295 -0.24 19.29 16.89
C LEU A 295 -0.46 18.66 18.27
N ARG A 296 0.58 18.07 18.87
CA ARG A 296 0.55 17.54 20.24
C ARG A 296 0.10 18.61 21.23
N ARG A 297 0.76 19.77 21.24
CA ARG A 297 0.38 20.90 22.11
C ARG A 297 -1.05 21.37 21.83
N ALA A 298 -1.47 21.42 20.56
CA ALA A 298 -2.82 21.80 20.18
C ALA A 298 -3.87 20.83 20.75
N LYS A 299 -3.68 19.52 20.61
CA LYS A 299 -4.58 18.50 21.15
C LYS A 299 -4.57 18.46 22.69
N GLU A 300 -3.40 18.50 23.32
CA GLU A 300 -3.27 18.55 24.80
C GLU A 300 -3.85 19.83 25.41
N SER A 301 -3.93 20.92 24.64
CA SER A 301 -4.55 22.18 25.10
C SER A 301 -6.06 22.06 25.35
N TYR A 302 -6.74 21.11 24.69
CA TYR A 302 -8.14 20.77 24.95
C TYR A 302 -8.34 19.83 26.13
N LYS A 303 -7.25 19.35 26.77
CA LYS A 303 -7.28 18.47 27.95
C LYS A 303 -8.07 17.18 27.68
N PRO A 304 -7.53 16.23 26.88
CA PRO A 304 -8.20 14.97 26.58
C PRO A 304 -8.64 14.26 27.87
N ASP A 305 -9.78 13.59 27.80
CA ASP A 305 -10.27 12.72 28.88
C ASP A 305 -9.53 11.38 28.86
N ILE A 306 -9.21 10.90 27.66
CA ILE A 306 -8.45 9.66 27.45
C ILE A 306 -7.36 9.95 26.42
N LEU A 307 -6.13 9.59 26.77
CA LEU A 307 -5.04 9.43 25.81
C LEU A 307 -4.94 7.93 25.54
N LEU A 308 -5.49 7.47 24.42
CA LEU A 308 -5.61 6.05 24.12
C LEU A 308 -4.31 5.54 23.52
N GLU A 309 -3.46 4.95 24.35
CA GLU A 309 -2.20 4.34 23.91
C GLU A 309 -2.45 3.07 23.10
N LYS A 310 -1.74 2.98 21.96
CA LYS A 310 -1.75 1.83 21.05
C LYS A 310 -0.37 1.16 21.12
N ASN A 311 -0.33 -0.14 21.46
CA ASN A 311 0.88 -0.94 21.41
C ASN A 311 1.08 -1.56 20.03
N THR A 312 2.35 -1.69 19.69
CA THR A 312 2.81 -2.55 18.60
C THR A 312 3.37 -3.83 19.22
N VAL A 313 3.02 -4.97 18.62
CA VAL A 313 3.52 -6.31 18.96
C VAL A 313 4.33 -6.79 17.77
N MET A 314 5.63 -6.97 17.95
CA MET A 314 6.56 -7.39 16.90
C MET A 314 7.28 -8.67 17.31
N GLU A 315 7.64 -9.52 16.36
CA GLU A 315 8.58 -10.63 16.64
C GLU A 315 9.84 -10.12 17.33
N LYS A 316 10.22 -10.78 18.42
CA LYS A 316 11.43 -10.42 19.17
C LYS A 316 12.72 -10.73 18.39
N TYR A 317 12.68 -11.71 17.48
CA TYR A 317 13.82 -12.18 16.70
C TYR A 317 13.60 -11.96 15.19
N PRO A 318 14.64 -11.62 14.40
CA PRO A 318 14.55 -11.54 12.94
C PRO A 318 14.08 -12.84 12.29
N LEU A 319 13.32 -12.75 11.18
CA LEU A 319 12.81 -13.93 10.45
C LEU A 319 13.92 -14.90 10.04
N ALA A 320 15.03 -14.36 9.51
CA ALA A 320 16.19 -15.15 9.09
C ALA A 320 16.88 -15.89 10.25
N ASP A 321 16.76 -15.40 11.49
CA ASP A 321 17.39 -16.02 12.66
C ASP A 321 16.63 -17.28 13.11
N PHE A 322 15.46 -17.56 12.54
CA PHE A 322 14.72 -18.79 12.77
C PHE A 322 14.23 -19.52 11.50
N GLU A 323 14.46 -18.98 10.30
CA GLU A 323 14.20 -19.67 9.04
C GLU A 323 15.47 -20.27 8.43
N ASP A 324 15.45 -21.59 8.26
CA ASP A 324 16.53 -22.35 7.63
C ASP A 324 16.55 -22.11 6.10
N GLN A 325 17.48 -21.27 5.65
CA GLN A 325 17.63 -20.93 4.22
C GLN A 325 18.08 -22.12 3.37
N ASP A 326 18.82 -23.07 3.95
CA ASP A 326 19.23 -24.30 3.25
C ASP A 326 18.02 -25.21 3.04
N ARG A 327 17.12 -25.31 4.04
CA ARG A 327 15.82 -25.96 3.88
C ARG A 327 14.99 -25.29 2.79
N ILE A 328 14.83 -23.97 2.83
CA ILE A 328 14.02 -23.22 1.84
C ILE A 328 14.56 -23.45 0.43
N LYS A 329 15.88 -23.37 0.23
CA LYS A 329 16.52 -23.67 -1.06
C LYS A 329 16.23 -25.09 -1.53
N LYS A 330 16.38 -26.07 -0.64
CA LYS A 330 16.12 -27.48 -0.94
C LYS A 330 14.65 -27.72 -1.31
N GLU A 331 13.71 -27.22 -0.53
CA GLU A 331 12.28 -27.38 -0.81
C GLU A 331 11.86 -26.63 -2.09
N THR A 332 12.45 -25.45 -2.36
CA THR A 332 12.23 -24.74 -3.62
C THR A 332 12.72 -25.56 -4.82
N ARG A 333 13.85 -26.27 -4.70
CA ARG A 333 14.35 -27.18 -5.74
C ARG A 333 13.45 -28.38 -5.96
N GLU A 334 12.96 -29.01 -4.90
CA GLU A 334 12.01 -30.12 -5.04
C GLU A 334 10.68 -29.67 -5.63
N LEU A 335 10.21 -28.47 -5.26
CA LEU A 335 9.04 -27.85 -5.87
C LEU A 335 9.27 -27.56 -7.36
N TRP A 336 10.44 -27.03 -7.73
CA TRP A 336 10.82 -26.80 -9.12
C TRP A 336 10.72 -28.09 -9.94
N LYS A 337 11.35 -29.16 -9.45
CA LYS A 337 11.33 -30.49 -10.08
C LYS A 337 9.92 -31.08 -10.23
N LEU A 338 9.01 -30.75 -9.32
CA LEU A 338 7.61 -31.18 -9.37
C LEU A 338 6.81 -30.42 -10.44
N VAL A 339 7.14 -29.15 -10.67
CA VAL A 339 6.38 -28.23 -11.53
C VAL A 339 6.92 -28.20 -12.96
N PHE A 340 8.23 -28.28 -13.12
CA PHE A 340 8.94 -28.19 -14.39
C PHE A 340 9.60 -29.54 -14.73
N ASN A 341 9.73 -29.83 -16.02
CA ASN A 341 10.37 -31.06 -16.52
C ASN A 341 11.82 -30.80 -16.97
N ASP A 342 12.54 -29.98 -16.22
CA ASP A 342 13.92 -29.59 -16.52
C ASP A 342 14.91 -30.70 -16.14
N SER A 343 16.06 -30.74 -16.82
CA SER A 343 17.09 -31.74 -16.53
C SER A 343 17.75 -31.53 -15.16
N GLU A 344 18.21 -32.61 -14.53
CA GLU A 344 18.96 -32.52 -13.25
C GLU A 344 20.22 -31.65 -13.38
N LYS A 345 20.91 -31.70 -14.53
CA LYS A 345 22.08 -30.86 -14.81
C LYS A 345 21.73 -29.37 -14.81
N PHE A 346 20.62 -29.01 -15.47
CA PHE A 346 20.13 -27.64 -15.49
C PHE A 346 19.75 -27.18 -14.08
N MET A 347 18.98 -27.99 -13.34
CA MET A 347 18.60 -27.64 -11.97
C MET A 347 19.82 -27.48 -11.05
N GLU A 348 20.87 -28.30 -11.22
CA GLU A 348 22.11 -28.15 -10.48
C GLU A 348 22.80 -26.81 -10.79
N LEU A 349 22.95 -26.46 -12.07
CA LEU A 349 23.47 -25.17 -12.51
C LEU A 349 22.64 -24.02 -11.90
N TYR A 350 21.32 -24.05 -12.09
CA TYR A 350 20.41 -23.00 -11.64
C TYR A 350 20.50 -22.79 -10.13
N PHE A 351 20.34 -23.85 -9.33
CA PHE A 351 20.34 -23.70 -7.86
C PHE A 351 21.73 -23.42 -7.28
N ASN A 352 22.83 -23.67 -8.01
CA ASN A 352 24.17 -23.33 -7.55
C ASN A 352 24.63 -21.93 -7.97
N ARG A 353 24.19 -21.45 -9.14
CA ARG A 353 24.75 -20.24 -9.79
C ARG A 353 23.75 -19.11 -9.95
N VAL A 354 22.46 -19.43 -10.07
CA VAL A 354 21.39 -18.45 -10.37
C VAL A 354 20.54 -18.17 -9.13
N TYR A 355 20.09 -19.21 -8.43
CA TYR A 355 19.28 -19.07 -7.22
C TYR A 355 20.05 -18.29 -6.15
N GLN A 356 19.45 -17.18 -5.69
CA GLN A 356 19.96 -16.44 -4.54
C GLN A 356 18.83 -16.22 -3.53
N PRO A 357 19.04 -16.53 -2.23
CA PRO A 357 18.00 -16.32 -1.21
C PRO A 357 17.41 -14.91 -1.20
N LYS A 358 18.23 -13.87 -1.42
CA LYS A 358 17.80 -12.46 -1.46
C LYS A 358 16.86 -12.08 -2.61
N TYR A 359 16.77 -12.92 -3.65
CA TYR A 359 15.85 -12.74 -4.79
C TYR A 359 14.70 -13.75 -4.75
N ASN A 360 14.70 -14.67 -3.78
CA ASN A 360 13.65 -15.66 -3.62
C ASN A 360 12.46 -15.05 -2.89
N ILE A 361 11.28 -15.16 -3.49
CA ILE A 361 10.01 -14.92 -2.82
C ILE A 361 9.36 -16.29 -2.65
N THR A 362 8.91 -16.61 -1.43
CA THR A 362 8.28 -17.90 -1.14
C THR A 362 6.97 -17.71 -0.41
N CYS A 363 6.07 -18.68 -0.61
CA CYS A 363 4.94 -18.89 0.28
C CYS A 363 5.16 -20.19 1.04
N GLN A 364 5.04 -20.14 2.37
CA GLN A 364 5.24 -21.29 3.25
C GLN A 364 3.93 -21.68 3.95
N ILE A 365 3.51 -22.94 3.87
CA ILE A 365 2.35 -23.43 4.63
C ILE A 365 2.80 -24.58 5.50
N ASN A 366 2.46 -24.54 6.78
CA ASN A 366 2.94 -25.50 7.78
C ASN A 366 4.48 -25.63 7.78
N ARG A 367 5.19 -24.51 7.55
CA ARG A 367 6.66 -24.42 7.46
C ARG A 367 7.30 -25.17 6.28
N HIS A 368 6.52 -25.48 5.24
CA HIS A 368 7.03 -26.02 3.98
C HIS A 368 6.80 -25.03 2.84
N VAL A 369 7.77 -24.88 1.95
CA VAL A 369 7.64 -24.09 0.73
C VAL A 369 6.59 -24.73 -0.17
N VAL A 370 5.49 -24.01 -0.43
CA VAL A 370 4.41 -24.45 -1.32
C VAL A 370 4.33 -23.65 -2.61
N ALA A 371 4.95 -22.48 -2.64
CA ALA A 371 5.15 -21.69 -3.85
C ALA A 371 6.44 -20.88 -3.75
N ALA A 372 7.10 -20.65 -4.89
CA ALA A 372 8.34 -19.89 -4.95
C ALA A 372 8.54 -19.25 -6.32
N LEU A 373 9.27 -18.13 -6.36
CA LEU A 373 9.79 -17.52 -7.57
C LEU A 373 11.10 -16.77 -7.28
N GLN A 374 11.88 -16.48 -8.31
CA GLN A 374 13.06 -15.61 -8.26
C GLN A 374 12.79 -14.28 -8.97
N THR A 375 13.18 -13.17 -8.35
CA THR A 375 13.18 -11.82 -8.91
C THR A 375 14.58 -11.42 -9.38
N LEU A 376 15.07 -12.06 -10.44
CA LEU A 376 16.46 -11.93 -10.89
C LEU A 376 16.72 -10.51 -11.42
N PRO A 377 17.79 -9.82 -10.97
CA PRO A 377 18.08 -8.46 -11.42
C PRO A 377 18.63 -8.48 -12.84
N TYR A 378 18.07 -7.63 -13.69
CA TYR A 378 18.53 -7.36 -15.06
C TYR A 378 18.59 -5.85 -15.32
N THR A 379 19.18 -5.47 -16.45
CA THR A 379 19.17 -4.09 -16.92
C THR A 379 18.47 -4.02 -18.26
N LEU A 380 17.45 -3.18 -18.39
CA LEU A 380 16.88 -2.84 -19.70
C LEU A 380 17.64 -1.63 -20.24
N LEU A 381 18.21 -1.76 -21.43
CA LEU A 381 18.63 -0.62 -22.24
C LEU A 381 17.38 -0.05 -22.91
N TYR A 382 17.11 1.24 -22.72
CA TYR A 382 16.01 1.97 -23.34
C TYR A 382 16.54 3.28 -23.93
N HIS A 383 16.80 3.27 -25.23
CA HIS A 383 17.40 4.35 -26.02
C HIS A 383 18.61 5.00 -25.35
N GLY A 384 19.61 4.17 -25.01
CA GLY A 384 20.84 4.61 -24.37
C GLY A 384 20.74 4.82 -22.85
N SER A 385 19.56 4.73 -22.25
CA SER A 385 19.39 4.74 -20.79
C SER A 385 19.36 3.32 -20.24
N GLU A 386 20.20 3.02 -19.26
CA GLU A 386 20.14 1.75 -18.52
C GLU A 386 19.17 1.85 -17.35
N VAL A 387 18.29 0.87 -17.24
CA VAL A 387 17.15 0.89 -16.32
C VAL A 387 17.06 -0.41 -15.54
N LYS A 388 16.95 -0.30 -14.21
CA LYS A 388 16.75 -1.45 -13.32
C LYS A 388 15.48 -2.20 -13.72
N THR A 389 15.65 -3.45 -14.10
CA THR A 389 14.59 -4.36 -14.53
C THR A 389 14.73 -5.68 -13.78
N ALA A 390 13.66 -6.43 -13.61
CA ALA A 390 13.73 -7.77 -13.04
C ALA A 390 13.22 -8.81 -14.03
N TYR A 391 13.83 -9.98 -14.04
CA TYR A 391 13.29 -11.16 -14.71
C TYR A 391 12.62 -12.07 -13.66
N ILE A 392 11.33 -12.32 -13.84
CA ILE A 392 10.59 -13.24 -12.96
C ILE A 392 10.83 -14.67 -13.46
N SER A 393 11.55 -15.44 -12.65
CA SER A 393 11.96 -16.81 -12.99
C SER A 393 11.33 -17.83 -12.07
N GLY A 394 10.93 -18.98 -12.63
CA GLY A 394 10.59 -20.16 -11.84
C GLY A 394 9.33 -20.05 -10.99
N VAL A 395 8.31 -19.34 -11.48
CA VAL A 395 7.03 -19.21 -10.77
C VAL A 395 6.41 -20.58 -10.59
N SER A 396 6.50 -21.12 -9.38
CA SER A 396 6.12 -22.48 -9.05
C SER A 396 5.11 -22.48 -7.92
N THR A 397 4.11 -23.34 -8.04
CA THR A 397 3.11 -23.58 -6.99
C THR A 397 2.77 -25.05 -6.96
N HIS A 398 2.89 -25.64 -5.78
CA HIS A 398 2.65 -27.04 -5.54
C HIS A 398 1.20 -27.39 -5.98
N PRO A 399 0.98 -28.50 -6.70
CA PRO A 399 -0.33 -28.85 -7.27
C PRO A 399 -1.50 -28.75 -6.29
N ASP A 400 -1.32 -29.25 -5.07
CA ASP A 400 -2.34 -29.24 -4.00
C ASP A 400 -2.75 -27.84 -3.52
N PHE A 401 -1.99 -26.80 -3.87
CA PHE A 401 -2.23 -25.41 -3.46
C PHE A 401 -2.63 -24.50 -4.64
N ARG A 402 -2.80 -25.06 -5.84
CA ARG A 402 -3.27 -24.31 -7.01
C ARG A 402 -4.73 -23.89 -6.84
N GLN A 403 -5.13 -22.81 -7.53
CA GLN A 403 -6.49 -22.24 -7.50
C GLN A 403 -6.95 -21.77 -6.10
N GLN A 404 -6.00 -21.54 -5.19
CA GLN A 404 -6.26 -21.03 -3.84
C GLN A 404 -5.73 -19.60 -3.64
N GLY A 405 -5.29 -18.93 -4.71
CA GLY A 405 -4.73 -17.57 -4.68
C GLY A 405 -3.25 -17.49 -4.28
N VAL A 406 -2.57 -18.63 -4.12
CA VAL A 406 -1.16 -18.68 -3.68
C VAL A 406 -0.22 -18.01 -4.68
N ALA A 407 -0.35 -18.35 -5.96
CA ALA A 407 0.48 -17.79 -7.02
C ALA A 407 0.21 -16.28 -7.23
N ASP A 408 -1.07 -15.87 -7.19
CA ASP A 408 -1.46 -14.46 -7.32
C ASP A 408 -0.81 -13.62 -6.20
N ASN A 409 -0.86 -14.14 -4.98
CA ASN A 409 -0.26 -13.49 -3.82
C ASN A 409 1.28 -13.45 -3.90
N LEU A 410 1.91 -14.53 -4.38
CA LEU A 410 3.35 -14.59 -4.61
C LEU A 410 3.80 -13.51 -5.62
N MET A 411 3.06 -13.33 -6.71
CA MET A 411 3.33 -12.28 -7.70
C MET A 411 3.15 -10.88 -7.11
N GLN A 412 2.08 -10.66 -6.33
CA GLN A 412 1.84 -9.39 -5.64
C GLN A 412 3.01 -9.03 -4.71
N GLN A 413 3.49 -9.97 -3.90
CA GLN A 413 4.65 -9.75 -3.02
C GLN A 413 5.90 -9.39 -3.83
N ALA A 414 6.17 -10.11 -4.92
CA ALA A 414 7.30 -9.87 -5.79
C ALA A 414 7.27 -8.46 -6.40
N HIS A 415 6.13 -8.05 -6.97
CA HIS A 415 5.96 -6.72 -7.55
C HIS A 415 6.09 -5.60 -6.52
N PHE A 416 5.52 -5.80 -5.33
CA PHE A 416 5.61 -4.83 -4.23
C PHE A 416 7.05 -4.64 -3.77
N ASP A 417 7.80 -5.73 -3.54
CA ASP A 417 9.22 -5.68 -3.20
C ASP A 417 10.05 -5.00 -4.30
N LEU A 418 9.81 -5.35 -5.57
CA LEU A 418 10.48 -4.75 -6.72
C LEU A 418 10.27 -3.23 -6.80
N PHE A 419 9.06 -2.74 -6.54
CA PHE A 419 8.75 -1.31 -6.51
C PHE A 419 9.64 -0.56 -5.53
N TYR A 420 9.82 -1.10 -4.32
CA TYR A 420 10.62 -0.48 -3.27
C TYR A 420 12.13 -0.67 -3.41
N LYS A 421 12.56 -1.67 -4.20
CA LYS A 421 13.92 -1.80 -4.73
C LYS A 421 14.18 -0.87 -5.93
N GLU A 422 13.19 -0.05 -6.27
CA GLU A 422 13.22 0.93 -7.34
C GLU A 422 13.39 0.33 -8.74
N VAL A 423 12.92 -0.91 -8.92
CA VAL A 423 12.85 -1.55 -10.22
C VAL A 423 11.74 -0.88 -11.04
N VAL A 424 12.02 -0.62 -12.32
CA VAL A 424 11.10 0.10 -13.21
C VAL A 424 10.22 -0.86 -14.00
N PHE A 425 10.80 -1.95 -14.49
CA PHE A 425 10.11 -2.95 -15.30
C PHE A 425 10.35 -4.36 -14.75
N ALA A 426 9.41 -5.26 -14.99
CA ALA A 426 9.59 -6.70 -14.79
C ALA A 426 9.26 -7.44 -16.09
N THR A 427 10.04 -8.45 -16.43
CA THR A 427 9.90 -9.24 -17.65
C THR A 427 9.80 -10.72 -17.33
N LEU A 428 9.11 -11.49 -18.16
CA LEU A 428 9.01 -12.94 -18.05
C LEU A 428 8.68 -13.58 -19.40
N ILE A 429 8.88 -14.89 -19.47
CA ILE A 429 8.45 -15.72 -20.60
C ILE A 429 7.42 -16.73 -20.08
N PRO A 430 6.15 -16.66 -20.50
CA PRO A 430 5.15 -17.63 -20.08
C PRO A 430 5.43 -19.02 -20.70
N ALA A 431 5.57 -20.05 -19.86
CA ALA A 431 5.88 -21.42 -20.30
C ALA A 431 4.74 -22.10 -21.10
N GLU A 432 3.50 -21.63 -20.94
CA GLU A 432 2.30 -22.20 -21.55
C GLU A 432 1.37 -21.10 -22.05
N LYS A 433 0.58 -21.37 -23.10
CA LYS A 433 -0.29 -20.36 -23.74
C LYS A 433 -1.31 -19.72 -22.78
N TRP A 434 -1.85 -20.49 -21.83
CA TRP A 434 -2.83 -19.95 -20.88
C TRP A 434 -2.20 -19.00 -19.84
N LEU A 435 -0.89 -19.09 -19.63
CA LEU A 435 -0.18 -18.22 -18.68
C LEU A 435 -0.14 -16.76 -19.16
N TYR A 436 -0.23 -16.48 -20.46
CA TYR A 436 -0.30 -15.11 -20.98
C TYR A 436 -1.50 -14.35 -20.40
N GLU A 437 -2.67 -15.00 -20.35
CA GLU A 437 -3.87 -14.40 -19.77
C GLU A 437 -3.72 -14.21 -18.25
N TRP A 438 -3.09 -15.16 -17.57
CA TRP A 438 -2.86 -15.07 -16.12
C TRP A 438 -1.88 -13.94 -15.77
N TYR A 439 -0.73 -13.86 -16.44
CA TYR A 439 0.22 -12.77 -16.27
C TYR A 439 -0.35 -11.43 -16.74
N GLY A 440 -1.24 -11.41 -17.73
CA GLY A 440 -2.00 -10.22 -18.11
C GLY A 440 -2.84 -9.66 -16.96
N ARG A 441 -3.48 -10.53 -16.15
CA ARG A 441 -4.16 -10.11 -14.91
C ARG A 441 -3.20 -9.59 -13.85
N CYS A 442 -1.97 -10.09 -13.85
CA CYS A 442 -0.85 -9.53 -13.08
C CYS A 442 -0.22 -8.31 -13.76
N GLY A 443 -0.86 -7.66 -14.73
CA GLY A 443 -0.44 -6.40 -15.37
C GLY A 443 0.75 -6.49 -16.33
N TYR A 444 1.05 -7.67 -16.86
CA TYR A 444 2.04 -7.83 -17.93
C TYR A 444 1.40 -7.59 -19.31
N ALA A 445 2.15 -6.98 -20.23
CA ALA A 445 1.77 -6.78 -21.63
C ALA A 445 2.74 -7.49 -22.57
N GLU A 446 2.25 -7.90 -23.74
CA GLU A 446 3.01 -8.61 -24.79
C GLU A 446 3.86 -7.63 -25.63
N GLN A 447 4.68 -6.82 -24.96
CA GLN A 447 5.47 -5.74 -25.59
C GLN A 447 6.98 -6.01 -25.59
N ILE A 448 7.40 -7.27 -25.41
CA ILE A 448 8.81 -7.68 -25.50
C ILE A 448 8.93 -9.06 -26.13
N ILE A 449 9.91 -9.26 -27.01
CA ILE A 449 10.11 -10.51 -27.73
C ILE A 449 11.43 -11.15 -27.30
N CYS A 450 11.41 -12.45 -26.98
CA CYS A 450 12.64 -13.21 -26.86
C CYS A 450 13.11 -13.65 -28.25
N THR A 451 14.29 -13.19 -28.66
CA THR A 451 14.86 -13.44 -29.98
C THR A 451 15.83 -14.63 -29.93
N PRO A 452 15.99 -15.36 -31.05
CA PRO A 452 17.00 -16.40 -31.17
C PRO A 452 18.40 -15.92 -30.75
N PRO A 453 19.23 -16.82 -30.19
CA PRO A 453 20.63 -16.53 -29.90
C PRO A 453 21.37 -15.95 -31.12
N PRO A 454 22.29 -14.99 -30.93
CA PRO A 454 23.16 -14.51 -32.01
C PRO A 454 23.93 -15.67 -32.66
N THR A 455 24.14 -15.60 -33.97
CA THR A 455 24.90 -16.63 -34.68
C THR A 455 26.32 -16.79 -34.12
N GLY A 456 26.70 -18.02 -33.79
CA GLY A 456 28.03 -18.34 -33.26
C GLY A 456 28.20 -18.03 -31.77
N ILE A 457 27.09 -17.92 -31.02
CA ILE A 457 27.10 -17.64 -29.58
C ILE A 457 27.97 -18.61 -28.78
N GLU A 458 28.09 -19.87 -29.20
CA GLU A 458 28.81 -20.94 -28.48
C GLU A 458 30.32 -20.70 -28.42
N LYS A 459 30.84 -19.80 -29.27
CA LYS A 459 32.26 -19.41 -29.34
C LYS A 459 32.48 -17.92 -29.13
N MET A 460 31.40 -17.16 -28.92
CA MET A 460 31.46 -15.72 -28.76
C MET A 460 31.98 -15.37 -27.37
N ASN A 461 32.84 -14.35 -27.26
CA ASN A 461 33.22 -13.79 -25.96
C ASN A 461 32.24 -12.68 -25.54
N PHE A 462 32.22 -12.38 -24.24
CA PHE A 462 31.32 -11.38 -23.68
C PHE A 462 31.52 -10.00 -24.31
N GLU A 463 32.75 -9.58 -24.63
CA GLU A 463 33.00 -8.25 -25.21
C GLU A 463 32.40 -8.08 -26.61
N THR A 464 32.36 -9.15 -27.39
CA THR A 464 31.72 -9.15 -28.70
C THR A 464 30.19 -9.16 -28.54
N PHE A 465 29.69 -10.00 -27.64
CA PHE A 465 28.27 -10.07 -27.33
C PHE A 465 27.72 -8.74 -26.78
N ASP A 466 28.43 -8.11 -25.84
CA ASP A 466 28.03 -6.83 -25.21
C ASP A 466 27.93 -5.71 -26.25
N LYS A 467 28.87 -5.66 -27.20
CA LYS A 467 28.78 -4.74 -28.34
C LYS A 467 27.54 -5.00 -29.18
N LEU A 468 27.18 -6.27 -29.44
CA LEU A 468 26.01 -6.63 -30.23
C LEU A 468 24.71 -6.24 -29.54
N GLN A 469 24.51 -6.60 -28.27
CA GLN A 469 23.28 -6.23 -27.55
C GLN A 469 23.10 -4.71 -27.49
N ARG A 470 24.17 -3.95 -27.26
CA ARG A 470 24.13 -2.48 -27.17
C ARG A 470 23.91 -1.75 -28.50
N THR A 471 23.87 -2.46 -29.64
CA THR A 471 23.41 -1.87 -30.92
C THR A 471 21.90 -1.67 -30.98
N LYS A 472 21.15 -2.36 -30.12
CA LYS A 472 19.69 -2.29 -30.07
C LYS A 472 19.24 -1.07 -29.28
N SER A 473 18.11 -0.49 -29.68
CA SER A 473 17.50 0.65 -28.98
C SER A 473 16.82 0.23 -27.68
N CYS A 474 16.17 -0.92 -27.65
CA CYS A 474 15.45 -1.42 -26.47
C CYS A 474 15.73 -2.92 -26.26
N VAL A 475 16.57 -3.27 -25.29
CA VAL A 475 16.97 -4.67 -25.04
C VAL A 475 17.24 -4.96 -23.57
N LEU A 476 16.85 -6.15 -23.09
CA LEU A 476 17.28 -6.67 -21.80
C LEU A 476 18.74 -7.14 -21.89
N LEU A 477 19.63 -6.44 -21.20
CA LEU A 477 21.07 -6.69 -21.23
C LEU A 477 21.47 -7.85 -20.33
N HIS A 478 22.39 -8.68 -20.82
CA HIS A 478 23.17 -9.58 -19.97
C HIS A 478 24.47 -8.92 -19.52
N ASP A 479 24.80 -9.09 -18.26
CA ASP A 479 26.14 -8.83 -17.76
C ASP A 479 27.06 -10.04 -17.98
N ARG A 480 28.32 -9.90 -17.58
CA ARG A 480 29.31 -10.97 -17.77
C ARG A 480 28.94 -12.24 -17.01
N GLU A 481 28.45 -12.11 -15.78
CA GLU A 481 28.12 -13.28 -14.95
C GLU A 481 26.96 -14.06 -15.57
N SER A 482 25.90 -13.37 -16.00
CA SER A 482 24.76 -13.97 -16.69
C SER A 482 25.18 -14.66 -17.98
N PHE A 483 26.01 -14.00 -18.79
CA PHE A 483 26.58 -14.57 -20.01
C PHE A 483 27.42 -15.83 -19.74
N ASP A 484 28.27 -15.82 -18.72
CA ASP A 484 29.10 -16.97 -18.35
C ASP A 484 28.26 -18.18 -17.91
N ILE A 485 27.16 -17.94 -17.18
CA ILE A 485 26.19 -18.97 -16.79
C ILE A 485 25.52 -19.58 -18.03
N ILE A 486 25.09 -18.75 -18.99
CA ILE A 486 24.49 -19.22 -20.24
C ILE A 486 25.51 -20.05 -21.04
N GLN A 487 26.75 -19.60 -21.14
CA GLN A 487 27.81 -20.36 -21.81
C GLN A 487 28.09 -21.70 -21.11
N GLU A 488 27.96 -21.76 -19.78
CA GLU A 488 28.06 -23.01 -19.03
C GLU A 488 26.88 -23.95 -19.32
N ASP A 489 25.66 -23.43 -19.38
CA ASP A 489 24.46 -24.19 -19.74
C ASP A 489 24.58 -24.82 -21.14
N ILE A 490 24.97 -24.01 -22.15
CA ILE A 490 25.24 -24.48 -23.52
C ILE A 490 26.28 -25.60 -23.51
N ARG A 491 27.36 -25.47 -22.73
CA ARG A 491 28.41 -26.49 -22.60
C ARG A 491 27.90 -27.76 -21.92
N LEU A 492 27.05 -27.65 -20.92
CA LEU A 492 26.46 -28.78 -20.19
C LEU A 492 25.44 -29.55 -21.04
N ALA A 493 24.68 -28.84 -21.87
CA ALA A 493 23.76 -29.41 -22.85
C ALA A 493 24.51 -30.14 -23.97
N GLY A 494 25.62 -29.59 -24.46
CA GLY A 494 26.48 -30.27 -25.44
C GLY A 494 25.74 -30.63 -26.72
N ALA A 495 25.63 -31.93 -27.04
CA ALA A 495 24.90 -32.39 -28.23
C ALA A 495 23.38 -32.21 -28.12
N ASP A 496 22.85 -32.02 -26.90
CA ASP A 496 21.43 -31.81 -26.65
C ASP A 496 21.04 -30.31 -26.75
N TYR A 497 22.01 -29.41 -26.98
CA TYR A 497 21.73 -27.99 -27.16
C TYR A 497 21.05 -27.72 -28.51
N HIS A 498 19.80 -27.28 -28.45
CA HIS A 498 19.00 -26.91 -29.61
C HIS A 498 18.46 -25.49 -29.43
N PRO A 499 19.19 -24.46 -29.88
CA PRO A 499 18.77 -23.08 -29.68
C PRO A 499 17.45 -22.80 -30.39
N ALA A 500 16.60 -21.96 -29.77
CA ALA A 500 15.40 -21.47 -30.39
C ALA A 500 15.70 -20.85 -31.77
N THR A 501 14.95 -21.25 -32.80
CA THR A 501 15.10 -20.75 -34.17
C THR A 501 14.05 -19.71 -34.55
N GLN A 502 13.00 -19.60 -33.74
CA GLN A 502 11.92 -18.64 -33.91
C GLN A 502 11.82 -17.76 -32.66
N PRO A 503 11.43 -16.49 -32.81
CA PRO A 503 11.17 -15.63 -31.66
C PRO A 503 10.00 -16.16 -30.83
N VAL A 504 10.09 -15.99 -29.51
CA VAL A 504 9.04 -16.31 -28.54
C VAL A 504 8.48 -15.00 -27.99
N GLN A 505 7.15 -14.89 -27.94
CA GLN A 505 6.51 -13.72 -27.33
C GLN A 505 6.76 -13.75 -25.83
N ALA A 506 7.40 -12.72 -25.30
CA ALA A 506 7.58 -12.54 -23.87
C ALA A 506 6.65 -11.44 -23.36
N MET A 507 6.66 -11.17 -22.06
CA MET A 507 5.83 -10.12 -21.49
C MET A 507 6.62 -9.17 -20.58
N ILE A 508 6.18 -7.92 -20.52
CA ILE A 508 6.76 -6.86 -19.70
C ILE A 508 5.68 -6.13 -18.89
N ARG A 509 5.98 -5.84 -17.64
CA ARG A 509 5.14 -5.08 -16.71
C ARG A 509 5.85 -3.80 -16.29
N VAL A 510 5.09 -2.70 -16.20
CA VAL A 510 5.55 -1.48 -15.53
C VAL A 510 5.42 -1.67 -14.01
N VAL A 511 6.55 -1.69 -13.32
CA VAL A 511 6.63 -1.79 -11.85
C VAL A 511 6.54 -0.40 -11.23
N ASN A 512 7.29 0.58 -11.74
CA ASN A 512 7.30 1.95 -11.21
C ASN A 512 6.83 2.94 -12.28
N VAL A 513 5.56 3.36 -12.20
CA VAL A 513 4.93 4.21 -13.22
C VAL A 513 5.61 5.57 -13.37
N LYS A 514 5.94 6.25 -12.25
CA LYS A 514 6.58 7.58 -12.31
C LYS A 514 7.91 7.49 -13.06
N ARG A 515 8.77 6.53 -12.71
CA ARG A 515 10.08 6.33 -13.35
C ARG A 515 9.96 5.89 -14.80
N ALA A 516 9.00 5.02 -15.11
CA ALA A 516 8.76 4.58 -16.49
C ALA A 516 8.30 5.74 -17.39
N LEU A 517 7.41 6.60 -16.89
CA LEU A 517 6.96 7.79 -17.61
C LEU A 517 8.06 8.86 -17.74
N GLU A 518 8.91 9.03 -16.71
CA GLU A 518 10.07 9.92 -16.77
C GLU A 518 11.06 9.44 -17.85
N LEU A 519 11.27 8.13 -17.95
CA LEU A 519 12.08 7.53 -18.98
C LEU A 519 11.47 7.74 -20.38
N TYR A 520 10.17 7.48 -20.54
CA TYR A 520 9.44 7.70 -21.78
C TYR A 520 9.55 9.16 -22.27
N LEU A 521 9.36 10.15 -21.39
CA LEU A 521 9.45 11.56 -21.75
C LEU A 521 10.84 12.05 -22.14
N LYS A 522 11.91 11.30 -21.85
CA LYS A 522 13.25 11.62 -22.38
C LYS A 522 13.32 11.48 -23.90
N HIS A 523 12.49 10.59 -24.47
CA HIS A 523 12.47 10.27 -25.90
C HIS A 523 11.24 10.84 -26.61
N HIS A 524 10.17 11.12 -25.86
CA HIS A 524 8.93 11.71 -26.37
C HIS A 524 8.58 13.04 -25.65
N PRO A 525 9.50 14.04 -25.62
CA PRO A 525 9.35 15.27 -24.82
C PRO A 525 8.17 16.16 -25.21
N GLU A 526 7.65 16.00 -26.42
CA GLU A 526 6.47 16.68 -26.95
C GLU A 526 5.15 16.17 -26.36
N THR A 527 5.17 15.02 -25.68
CA THR A 527 3.98 14.45 -25.05
C THR A 527 3.41 15.42 -24.00
N ASN A 528 2.15 15.81 -24.20
CA ASN A 528 1.41 16.67 -23.29
C ASN A 528 0.02 16.08 -23.02
N THR A 529 -0.11 15.34 -21.93
CA THR A 529 -1.34 14.63 -21.58
C THR A 529 -1.42 14.40 -20.07
N VAL A 530 -2.63 14.09 -19.58
CA VAL A 530 -2.84 13.62 -18.21
C VAL A 530 -3.29 12.17 -18.29
N LEU A 531 -2.58 11.30 -17.57
CA LEU A 531 -2.91 9.88 -17.43
C LEU A 531 -3.49 9.63 -16.04
N ARG A 532 -4.47 8.75 -15.94
CA ARG A 532 -4.96 8.19 -14.70
C ARG A 532 -4.64 6.70 -14.73
N VAL A 533 -3.66 6.30 -13.94
CA VAL A 533 -3.41 4.87 -13.72
C VAL A 533 -4.31 4.38 -12.61
N GLU A 534 -5.00 3.28 -12.85
CA GLU A 534 -5.92 2.65 -11.91
C GLU A 534 -5.86 1.12 -11.96
N ASP A 535 -6.42 0.50 -10.93
CA ASP A 535 -6.51 -0.95 -10.75
C ASP A 535 -5.18 -1.72 -10.74
N ASP A 536 -4.07 -1.05 -10.39
CA ASP A 536 -2.85 -1.76 -9.97
C ASP A 536 -3.03 -2.28 -8.53
N HIS A 537 -3.53 -3.52 -8.41
CA HIS A 537 -3.73 -4.19 -7.13
C HIS A 537 -2.43 -4.62 -6.46
N ASP A 538 -1.39 -4.88 -7.26
CA ASP A 538 -0.10 -5.34 -6.76
C ASP A 538 0.72 -4.18 -6.22
N ILE A 539 0.66 -3.03 -6.88
CA ILE A 539 1.37 -1.81 -6.47
C ILE A 539 0.40 -0.62 -6.44
N PRO A 540 -0.38 -0.46 -5.35
CA PRO A 540 -1.39 0.61 -5.27
C PRO A 540 -0.80 2.03 -5.35
N MET A 541 0.52 2.17 -5.16
CA MET A 541 1.24 3.43 -5.26
C MET A 541 1.24 3.94 -6.70
N ASN A 542 1.12 3.05 -7.68
CA ASN A 542 0.99 3.42 -9.09
C ASN A 542 -0.37 4.06 -9.40
N ASN A 543 -1.41 3.83 -8.60
CA ASN A 543 -2.76 4.34 -8.85
C ASN A 543 -2.90 5.86 -8.55
N ALA A 544 -2.44 6.70 -9.48
CA ALA A 544 -2.41 8.16 -9.36
C ALA A 544 -2.73 8.83 -10.70
N TYR A 545 -2.88 10.16 -10.68
CA TYR A 545 -2.83 10.97 -11.88
C TYR A 545 -1.38 11.31 -12.19
N TYR A 546 -1.00 11.26 -13.47
CA TYR A 546 0.32 11.61 -13.97
C TYR A 546 0.16 12.66 -15.06
N ILE A 547 0.64 13.86 -14.79
CA ILE A 547 0.67 14.97 -15.74
C ILE A 547 2.00 14.90 -16.47
N LEU A 548 1.95 14.61 -17.76
CA LEU A 548 3.09 14.61 -18.66
C LEU A 548 3.08 15.95 -19.39
N LYS A 549 4.07 16.79 -19.15
CA LYS A 549 4.15 18.09 -19.81
C LYS A 549 5.58 18.61 -19.83
N SER A 550 6.02 19.12 -20.99
CA SER A 550 7.34 19.76 -21.16
C SER A 550 8.49 18.85 -20.72
N GLY A 551 8.45 17.56 -21.10
CA GLY A 551 9.46 16.57 -20.73
C GLY A 551 9.52 16.21 -19.23
N ARG A 552 8.51 16.58 -18.44
CA ARG A 552 8.44 16.30 -17.00
C ARG A 552 7.17 15.52 -16.65
N VAL A 553 7.30 14.66 -15.64
CA VAL A 553 6.18 13.93 -15.03
C VAL A 553 5.87 14.54 -13.68
N LYS A 554 4.61 14.92 -13.45
CA LYS A 554 4.09 15.27 -12.13
C LYS A 554 3.04 14.24 -11.71
N LYS A 555 3.27 13.58 -10.58
CA LYS A 555 2.29 12.69 -9.95
C LYS A 555 1.37 13.49 -9.02
N THR A 556 0.08 13.23 -9.04
CA THR A 556 -0.91 13.91 -8.18
C THR A 556 -2.14 13.05 -7.92
N ASP A 557 -2.91 13.40 -6.90
CA ASP A 557 -4.25 12.88 -6.64
C ASP A 557 -5.35 13.93 -6.88
N GLU A 558 -4.98 15.10 -7.41
CA GLU A 558 -5.94 16.10 -7.87
C GLU A 558 -6.75 15.51 -9.05
N PRO A 559 -8.09 15.40 -8.94
CA PRO A 559 -8.90 14.84 -10.01
C PRO A 559 -8.87 15.70 -11.27
N ASP A 560 -8.81 15.05 -12.43
CA ASP A 560 -8.98 15.68 -13.75
C ASP A 560 -10.08 14.95 -14.53
N ALA A 561 -11.07 15.71 -14.99
CA ALA A 561 -12.21 15.17 -15.74
C ALA A 561 -11.83 14.72 -17.16
N ASN A 562 -10.77 15.27 -17.76
CA ASN A 562 -10.37 15.04 -19.15
C ASN A 562 -9.18 14.06 -19.28
N VAL A 563 -9.03 13.17 -18.30
CA VAL A 563 -7.88 12.27 -18.19
C VAL A 563 -7.99 11.01 -19.07
N LEU A 564 -6.88 10.52 -19.61
CA LEU A 564 -6.78 9.19 -20.21
C LEU A 564 -6.60 8.13 -19.11
N ARG A 565 -7.58 7.25 -18.95
CA ARG A 565 -7.55 6.17 -17.94
C ARG A 565 -6.85 4.93 -18.50
N LEU A 566 -5.89 4.39 -17.77
CA LEU A 566 -5.11 3.22 -18.15
C LEU A 566 -4.97 2.25 -16.96
N ARG A 567 -5.11 0.96 -17.25
CA ARG A 567 -4.58 -0.10 -16.36
C ARG A 567 -3.09 -0.32 -16.65
N ILE A 568 -2.37 -1.05 -15.80
CA ILE A 568 -0.91 -1.18 -15.89
C ILE A 568 -0.46 -1.84 -17.19
N GLU A 569 -1.16 -2.85 -17.68
CA GLU A 569 -0.87 -3.49 -18.95
C GLU A 569 -1.04 -2.53 -20.13
N ALA A 570 -2.09 -1.69 -20.11
CA ALA A 570 -2.33 -0.68 -21.14
C ALA A 570 -1.30 0.47 -21.08
N LEU A 571 -0.75 0.74 -19.90
CA LEU A 571 0.36 1.67 -19.74
C LEU A 571 1.66 1.08 -20.32
N ALA A 572 1.91 -0.22 -20.15
CA ALA A 572 3.03 -0.88 -20.81
C ALA A 572 2.90 -0.77 -22.33
N ASP A 573 1.70 -1.00 -22.89
CA ASP A 573 1.42 -0.76 -24.32
C ASP A 573 1.69 0.70 -24.72
N PHE A 574 1.25 1.67 -23.91
CA PHE A 574 1.49 3.09 -24.17
C PHE A 574 2.99 3.42 -24.29
N ILE A 575 3.82 2.82 -23.44
CA ILE A 575 5.27 3.07 -23.39
C ILE A 575 6.02 2.30 -24.48
N PHE A 576 5.64 1.05 -24.76
CA PHE A 576 6.47 0.13 -25.54
C PHE A 576 6.00 -0.18 -26.97
N LYS A 577 4.79 0.23 -27.37
CA LYS A 577 4.19 -0.12 -28.67
C LYS A 577 5.09 0.09 -29.90
N ASP A 578 5.96 1.09 -29.89
CA ASP A 578 6.81 1.48 -31.01
C ASP A 578 8.31 1.26 -30.71
N GLU A 579 8.62 0.61 -29.58
CA GLU A 579 9.99 0.49 -29.06
C GLU A 579 10.73 -0.76 -29.58
N GLY A 580 9.98 -1.79 -29.97
CA GLY A 580 10.53 -3.06 -30.43
C GLY A 580 11.41 -3.73 -29.38
N ALA A 581 10.98 -3.73 -28.11
CA ALA A 581 11.77 -4.27 -27.01
C ALA A 581 12.07 -5.76 -27.23
N ASP A 582 13.31 -6.16 -26.94
CA ASP A 582 13.67 -7.57 -27.02
C ASP A 582 14.55 -8.06 -25.87
N MET A 583 14.65 -9.37 -25.78
CA MET A 583 15.58 -10.11 -24.93
C MET A 583 16.12 -11.30 -25.75
N ASN A 584 17.16 -11.98 -25.25
CA ASN A 584 17.64 -13.24 -25.80
C ASN A 584 18.39 -14.01 -24.71
N LEU A 585 18.79 -15.25 -25.00
CA LEU A 585 19.63 -16.07 -24.11
C LEU A 585 19.06 -16.21 -22.69
N MET A 586 17.73 -16.28 -22.57
CA MET A 586 17.10 -16.52 -21.28
C MET A 586 17.25 -18.00 -20.93
N LEU A 587 17.56 -18.31 -19.66
CA LEU A 587 17.65 -19.69 -19.19
C LEU A 587 16.28 -20.37 -19.34
N ASN A 588 16.26 -21.62 -19.81
CA ASN A 588 15.08 -22.44 -20.17
C ASN A 588 14.44 -22.21 -21.56
N GLU A 589 15.20 -21.77 -22.57
CA GLU A 589 14.75 -21.76 -23.99
C GLU A 589 15.62 -22.58 -24.94
#